data_AF-A0A9E9EUD5-F1
#
_entry.id   AF-A0A9E9EUD5-F1
#
_cell.length_a   1.000
_cell.length_b   1.000
_cell.length_c   1.000
_cell.angle_alpha   90.00
_cell.angle_beta   90.00
_cell.angle_gamma   90.00
#
_symmetry.space_group_name_H-M   'P 1'
#
loop_
_entity.id
_entity.type
_entity.pdbx_description
1 polymer ?
#
loop_
_entity_poly.entity_id
_entity_poly.type
_entity_poly.pdbx_seq_one_letter_code
_entity_poly.pdbx_strand_id
1 'polypeptide(L)'
;MVVVYWALTGSFLVFLLSTVNAFFSSNEMVLASNEPFECGMEMSNKGSSFCIHFFLLGILFLVFDVEVIIIIPMIFSKTYSLLQLFSWLLVSAMLAMGWFIELVMGSMDWKEYFSMGDKITMFTKVSHLSRWV
;
A
#
# COMPACT_ATOMS: atom_id res chain seq x y z
N MET A 1 -16.60 23.61 12.07
CA MET A 1 -17.69 23.16 12.95
C MET A 1 -18.40 21.92 12.40
N VAL A 2 -18.87 21.93 11.14
CA VAL A 2 -19.55 20.77 10.52
C VAL A 2 -18.67 19.52 10.46
N VAL A 3 -17.41 19.63 10.03
CA VAL A 3 -16.47 18.48 9.95
C VAL A 3 -16.21 17.86 11.33
N VAL A 4 -16.07 18.68 12.36
CA VAL A 4 -15.84 18.23 13.74
C VAL A 4 -17.06 17.48 14.25
N TYR A 5 -18.28 17.98 13.97
CA TYR A 5 -19.52 17.29 14.33
C TYR A 5 -19.62 15.91 13.69
N TRP A 6 -19.40 15.80 12.38
CA TRP A 6 -19.44 14.51 11.68
C TRP A 6 -18.42 13.50 12.23
N ALA A 7 -17.20 13.96 12.50
CA ALA A 7 -16.16 13.12 13.10
C ALA A 7 -16.57 12.60 14.49
N LEU A 8 -17.09 13.46 15.36
CA LEU A 8 -17.54 13.09 16.70
C LEU A 8 -18.71 12.10 16.66
N THR A 9 -19.72 12.34 15.81
CA THR A 9 -20.84 11.41 15.66
C THR A 9 -20.41 10.05 15.12
N GLY A 10 -19.45 10.03 14.17
CA GLY A 10 -18.94 8.79 13.58
C GLY A 10 -18.15 7.95 14.58
N SER A 11 -17.22 8.57 15.32
CA SER A 11 -16.43 7.87 16.34
C SER A 11 -17.32 7.32 17.47
N PHE A 12 -18.33 8.08 17.88
CA PHE A 12 -19.29 7.64 18.90
C PHE A 12 -20.09 6.40 18.45
N LEU A 13 -20.53 6.39 17.19
CA LEU A 13 -21.30 5.28 16.62
C LEU A 13 -20.46 3.99 16.53
N VAL A 14 -19.19 4.09 16.11
CA VAL A 14 -18.26 2.94 16.07
C VAL A 14 -18.02 2.38 17.47
N PHE A 15 -17.84 3.26 18.46
CA PHE A 15 -17.66 2.85 19.85
C PHE A 15 -18.91 2.15 20.41
N LEU A 16 -20.11 2.67 20.13
CA LEU A 16 -21.35 2.06 20.58
C LEU A 16 -21.52 0.66 19.96
N LEU A 17 -21.32 0.52 18.64
CA LEU A 17 -21.41 -0.76 17.97
C LEU A 17 -20.40 -1.79 18.50
N SER A 18 -19.15 -1.38 18.76
CA SER A 18 -18.13 -2.29 19.29
C SER A 18 -18.47 -2.77 20.71
N THR A 19 -19.01 -1.89 21.56
CA THR A 19 -19.45 -2.29 22.92
C THR A 19 -20.64 -3.25 22.86
N VAL A 20 -21.66 -2.98 22.06
CA VAL A 20 -22.81 -3.88 21.89
C VAL A 20 -22.35 -5.25 21.37
N ASN A 21 -21.47 -5.29 20.38
CA ASN A 21 -20.91 -6.54 19.87
C ASN A 21 -20.15 -7.31 20.96
N ALA A 22 -19.35 -6.62 21.79
CA ALA A 22 -18.63 -7.24 22.90
C ALA A 22 -19.57 -7.78 24.00
N PHE A 23 -20.71 -7.12 24.25
CA PHE A 23 -21.71 -7.58 25.22
C PHE A 23 -22.53 -8.78 24.73
N PHE A 24 -22.84 -8.85 23.43
CA PHE A 24 -23.63 -9.93 22.84
C PHE A 24 -22.78 -11.11 22.35
N SER A 25 -21.48 -10.93 22.14
CA SER A 25 -20.57 -12.01 21.74
C SER A 25 -20.46 -13.08 22.83
N SER A 26 -21.01 -14.27 22.55
CA SER A 26 -20.74 -15.47 23.36
C SER A 26 -19.30 -15.93 23.12
N ASN A 27 -18.40 -15.62 24.06
CA ASN A 27 -16.98 -15.94 23.96
C ASN A 27 -16.72 -17.45 24.21
N GLU A 28 -16.99 -18.29 23.21
CA GLU A 28 -16.43 -19.64 23.18
C GLU A 28 -14.97 -19.57 22.68
N MET A 29 -14.05 -19.28 23.60
CA MET A 29 -12.61 -19.25 23.30
C MET A 29 -12.08 -20.67 23.10
N VAL A 30 -12.15 -21.18 21.88
CA VAL A 30 -11.45 -22.40 21.48
C VAL A 30 -10.03 -22.02 21.10
N LEU A 31 -9.00 -22.67 21.65
CA LEU A 31 -7.59 -22.35 21.36
C LEU A 31 -7.27 -22.28 19.85
N ALA A 32 -7.91 -23.12 19.04
CA ALA A 32 -7.77 -23.12 17.58
C ALA A 32 -8.45 -21.94 16.86
N SER A 33 -9.39 -21.23 17.49
CA SER A 33 -10.02 -20.03 16.88
C SER A 33 -9.15 -18.78 17.01
N ASN A 34 -8.17 -18.79 17.91
CA ASN A 34 -7.27 -17.67 18.16
C ASN A 34 -5.92 -17.79 17.44
N GLU A 35 -5.67 -18.90 16.74
CA GLU A 35 -4.51 -19.04 15.87
C GLU A 35 -4.82 -18.49 14.46
N PRO A 36 -3.86 -17.83 13.80
CA PRO A 36 -4.06 -17.36 12.43
C PRO A 36 -4.37 -18.54 11.52
N PHE A 37 -5.33 -18.33 10.63
CA PHE A 37 -5.88 -19.36 9.75
C PHE A 37 -4.85 -19.77 8.68
N GLU A 38 -3.98 -20.71 9.01
CA GLU A 38 -2.91 -21.17 8.12
C GLU A 38 -2.96 -22.69 7.90
N CYS A 39 -4.13 -23.30 7.77
CA CYS A 39 -4.26 -24.70 7.30
C CYS A 39 -3.30 -25.73 7.98
N GLY A 40 -2.93 -25.53 9.25
CA GLY A 40 -1.99 -26.39 9.98
C GLY A 40 -0.50 -26.20 9.67
N MET A 41 -0.08 -25.12 9.01
CA MET A 41 1.32 -24.75 8.84
C MET A 41 1.78 -23.84 9.98
N GLU A 42 2.85 -24.22 10.66
CA GLU A 42 3.49 -23.36 11.65
C GLU A 42 4.04 -22.11 10.95
N MET A 43 3.82 -20.94 11.55
CA MET A 43 4.36 -19.65 11.09
C MET A 43 5.89 -19.68 11.10
N SER A 44 6.50 -20.28 10.08
CA SER A 44 7.91 -20.08 9.82
C SER A 44 8.05 -18.66 9.26
N ASN A 45 8.55 -17.78 10.12
CA ASN A 45 9.04 -16.42 9.86
C ASN A 45 8.10 -15.28 10.28
N LYS A 46 8.26 -14.87 11.55
CA LYS A 46 7.94 -13.52 12.06
C LYS A 46 8.82 -12.42 11.44
N GLY A 47 9.11 -12.51 10.14
CA GLY A 47 10.10 -11.66 9.47
C GLY A 47 10.30 -12.06 8.01
N SER A 48 9.22 -12.35 7.29
CA SER A 48 9.30 -12.44 5.83
C SER A 48 9.74 -11.09 5.27
N SER A 49 10.78 -11.10 4.43
CA SER A 49 11.22 -9.90 3.73
C SER A 49 10.07 -9.34 2.91
N PHE A 50 9.66 -8.12 3.24
CA PHE A 50 8.60 -7.42 2.55
C PHE A 50 8.96 -7.20 1.08
N CYS A 51 8.00 -7.36 0.17
CA CYS A 51 8.25 -7.16 -1.25
C CYS A 51 8.57 -5.67 -1.50
N ILE A 52 9.77 -5.40 -2.01
CA ILE A 52 10.28 -4.05 -2.32
C ILE A 52 9.33 -3.28 -3.27
N HIS A 53 8.51 -4.00 -4.04
CA HIS A 53 7.49 -3.44 -4.93
C HIS A 53 6.47 -2.56 -4.21
N PHE A 54 5.98 -3.01 -3.06
CA PHE A 54 5.03 -2.20 -2.28
C PHE A 54 5.68 -0.94 -1.72
N PHE A 55 6.99 -0.97 -1.48
CA PHE A 55 7.75 0.20 -1.07
C PHE A 55 7.93 1.21 -2.20
N LEU A 56 8.24 0.76 -3.42
CA LEU A 56 8.30 1.61 -4.63
C LEU A 56 6.96 2.29 -4.92
N LEU A 57 5.85 1.55 -4.80
CA LEU A 57 4.50 2.12 -4.92
C LEU A 57 4.22 3.20 -3.87
N GLY A 58 4.72 3.02 -2.63
CA GLY A 58 4.60 4.02 -1.57
C GLY A 58 5.35 5.32 -1.87
N ILE A 59 6.58 5.23 -2.39
CA ILE A 59 7.35 6.41 -2.80
C ILE A 59 6.68 7.11 -3.97
N LEU A 60 6.21 6.35 -4.97
CA LEU A 60 5.51 6.90 -6.13
C LEU A 60 4.24 7.65 -5.72
N PHE A 61 3.44 7.05 -4.82
CA PHE A 61 2.26 7.69 -4.26
C PHE A 61 2.59 8.98 -3.51
N LEU A 62 3.65 9.00 -2.70
CA LEU A 62 4.07 10.19 -1.96
C LEU A 62 4.42 11.36 -2.89
N VAL A 63 5.16 11.10 -3.98
CA VAL A 63 5.52 12.14 -4.95
C VAL A 63 4.28 12.70 -5.65
N PHE A 64 3.33 11.85 -6.06
CA PHE A 64 2.09 12.29 -6.67
C PHE A 64 1.12 12.98 -5.70
N ASP A 65 1.09 12.59 -4.42
CA ASP A 65 0.27 13.24 -3.40
C ASP A 65 0.73 14.69 -3.15
N VAL A 66 2.06 14.92 -3.14
CA VAL A 66 2.64 16.27 -3.06
C VAL A 66 2.23 17.14 -4.25
N GLU A 67 2.14 16.58 -5.46
CA GLU A 67 1.67 17.30 -6.64
C GLU A 67 0.22 17.79 -6.45
N VAL A 68 -0.68 16.90 -6.00
CA VAL A 68 -2.09 17.23 -5.78
C VAL A 68 -2.25 18.32 -4.71
N ILE A 69 -1.46 18.28 -3.64
CA ILE A 69 -1.45 19.32 -2.60
C ILE A 69 -1.11 20.69 -3.18
N ILE A 70 -0.21 20.77 -4.17
CA ILE A 70 0.15 22.03 -4.84
C ILE A 70 -0.94 22.46 -5.85
N ILE A 71 -1.61 21.50 -6.52
CA ILE A 71 -2.68 21.77 -7.49
C ILE A 71 -3.95 22.31 -6.84
N ILE A 72 -4.35 21.78 -5.68
CA ILE A 72 -5.60 22.16 -4.99
C ILE A 72 -5.75 23.68 -4.76
N PRO A 73 -4.80 24.41 -4.14
CA PRO A 73 -4.94 25.85 -3.90
C PRO A 73 -4.99 26.66 -5.20
N MET A 74 -4.38 26.17 -6.28
CA MET A 74 -4.42 26.81 -7.59
C MET A 74 -5.83 26.78 -8.18
N ILE A 75 -6.54 25.66 -8.07
CA ILE A 75 -7.93 25.52 -8.58
C ILE A 75 -8.87 26.51 -7.88
N PHE A 76 -8.66 26.76 -6.59
CA PHE A 76 -9.47 27.70 -5.82
C PHE A 76 -9.07 29.17 -6.02
N SER A 77 -7.99 29.45 -6.75
CA SER A 77 -7.59 30.82 -7.06
C SER A 77 -8.55 31.44 -8.10
N LYS A 78 -9.07 32.65 -7.80
CA LYS A 78 -10.04 33.33 -8.66
C LYS A 78 -9.42 34.03 -9.87
N THR A 79 -8.11 34.24 -9.86
CA THR A 79 -7.37 34.96 -10.90
C THR A 79 -6.15 34.16 -11.29
N TYR A 80 -6.10 33.73 -12.54
CA TYR A 80 -4.95 33.03 -13.10
C TYR A 80 -4.07 34.04 -13.84
N SER A 81 -2.82 34.20 -13.40
CA SER A 81 -1.81 34.89 -14.21
C SER A 81 -1.15 33.91 -15.19
N LEU A 82 -0.68 34.42 -16.34
CA LEU A 82 0.06 33.60 -17.32
C LEU A 82 1.30 32.93 -16.69
N LEU A 83 1.95 33.61 -15.75
CA LEU A 83 3.07 33.09 -14.99
C LEU A 83 2.67 31.87 -14.12
N GLN A 84 1.52 31.93 -13.45
CA GLN A 84 1.00 30.82 -12.64
C GLN A 84 0.69 29.58 -13.50
N LEU A 85 0.04 29.78 -14.65
CA LEU A 85 -0.25 28.70 -15.59
C LEU A 85 1.04 28.07 -16.12
N PHE A 86 2.04 28.89 -16.45
CA PHE A 86 3.34 28.40 -16.92
C PHE A 86 4.07 27.61 -15.84
N SER A 87 4.10 28.11 -14.59
CA SER A 87 4.72 27.37 -13.48
C SER A 87 4.03 26.02 -13.22
N TRP A 88 2.69 25.97 -13.36
CA TRP A 88 1.93 24.74 -13.19
C TRP A 88 2.23 23.73 -14.30
N LEU A 89 2.23 24.17 -15.55
CA LEU A 89 2.58 23.32 -16.69
C LEU A 89 4.00 22.76 -16.57
N LEU A 90 4.94 23.57 -16.10
CA LEU A 90 6.33 23.15 -15.95
C LEU A 90 6.49 22.07 -14.86
N VAL A 91 5.86 22.26 -13.69
CA VAL A 91 5.90 21.27 -12.60
C VAL A 91 5.21 19.96 -13.03
N SER A 92 4.02 20.06 -13.63
CA SER A 92 3.27 18.88 -14.10
C SER A 92 4.03 18.12 -15.19
N ALA A 93 4.70 18.83 -16.11
CA ALA A 93 5.49 18.21 -17.17
C ALA A 93 6.74 17.48 -16.63
N MET A 94 7.42 18.06 -15.64
CA MET A 94 8.58 17.40 -15.00
C MET A 94 8.18 16.09 -14.30
N LEU A 95 7.05 16.09 -13.59
CA LEU A 95 6.53 14.91 -12.91
C LEU A 95 5.99 13.86 -13.88
N ALA A 96 5.27 14.27 -14.92
CA ALA A 96 4.82 13.38 -15.99
C ALA A 96 6.00 12.68 -16.70
N MET A 97 7.13 13.39 -16.88
CA MET A 97 8.35 12.81 -17.42
C MET A 97 8.96 11.77 -16.47
N GLY A 98 9.03 12.06 -15.17
CA GLY A 98 9.50 11.10 -14.16
C GLY A 98 8.64 9.84 -14.11
N TRP A 99 7.32 10.00 -14.17
CA TRP A 99 6.38 8.88 -14.26
C TRP A 99 6.57 8.04 -15.53
N PHE A 100 6.74 8.69 -16.68
CA PHE A 100 6.95 7.98 -17.94
C PHE A 100 8.26 7.18 -17.93
N ILE A 101 9.33 7.73 -17.34
CA ILE A 101 10.61 7.02 -17.17
C ILE A 101 10.40 5.76 -16.31
N GLU A 102 9.67 5.86 -15.19
CA GLU A 102 9.40 4.72 -14.30
C GLU A 102 8.59 3.62 -15.00
N LEU A 103 7.60 4.01 -15.83
CA LEU A 103 6.82 3.06 -16.63
C LEU A 103 7.68 2.33 -17.66
N VAL A 104 8.60 3.03 -18.33
CA VAL A 104 9.51 2.42 -19.31
C VAL A 104 10.51 1.50 -18.63
N MET A 105 10.95 1.82 -17.41
CA MET A 105 11.83 0.95 -16.61
C MET A 105 11.14 -0.33 -16.11
N GLY A 106 9.80 -0.44 -16.23
CA GLY A 106 9.09 -1.68 -15.95
C GLY A 106 9.04 -2.03 -14.45
N SER A 107 9.33 -1.09 -13.55
CA SER A 107 9.23 -1.31 -12.08
C SER A 107 7.81 -1.66 -11.62
N MET A 108 6.82 -1.44 -12.48
CA MET A 108 5.42 -1.76 -12.24
C MET A 108 4.97 -3.05 -12.95
N ASP A 109 5.87 -3.90 -13.44
CA ASP A 109 5.48 -5.16 -14.09
C ASP A 109 5.54 -6.35 -13.11
N TRP A 110 4.39 -6.97 -12.91
CA TRP A 110 4.11 -7.88 -11.79
C TRP A 110 4.44 -9.33 -12.18
N LYS A 111 4.63 -9.57 -13.48
CA LYS A 111 4.80 -10.90 -14.07
C LYS A 111 6.18 -11.50 -13.81
N GLU A 112 7.24 -10.70 -13.70
CA GLU A 112 8.60 -11.24 -13.52
C GLU A 112 8.87 -11.70 -12.08
N TYR A 113 8.23 -11.07 -11.08
CA TYR A 113 8.43 -11.42 -9.68
C TYR A 113 7.98 -12.83 -9.33
N PHE A 114 6.86 -13.28 -9.93
CA PHE A 114 6.39 -14.66 -9.75
C PHE A 114 7.33 -15.67 -10.42
N SER A 115 7.94 -15.34 -11.57
CA SER A 115 8.87 -16.23 -12.26
C SER A 115 10.24 -16.36 -11.56
N MET A 116 10.69 -15.33 -10.83
CA MET A 116 11.97 -15.35 -10.12
C MET A 116 11.89 -16.18 -8.82
N GLY A 117 10.74 -16.17 -8.13
CA GLY A 117 10.46 -17.04 -6.97
C GLY A 117 10.53 -18.53 -7.32
N ASP A 118 10.02 -18.90 -8.51
CA ASP A 118 10.09 -20.28 -9.01
C ASP A 118 11.53 -20.70 -9.37
N LYS A 119 12.37 -19.77 -9.84
CA LYS A 119 13.79 -20.08 -10.13
C LYS A 119 14.62 -20.26 -8.86
N ILE A 120 14.40 -19.44 -7.83
CA ILE A 120 15.14 -19.53 -6.55
C ILE A 120 14.79 -20.82 -5.79
N THR A 121 13.53 -21.28 -5.87
CA THR A 121 13.13 -22.59 -5.32
C THR A 121 13.69 -23.76 -6.12
N MET A 122 13.86 -23.66 -7.44
CA MET A 122 14.59 -24.66 -8.22
C MET A 122 16.09 -24.72 -7.86
N PHE A 123 16.78 -23.59 -7.71
CA PHE A 123 18.20 -23.57 -7.38
C PHE A 123 18.51 -24.14 -5.99
N THR A 124 17.67 -23.87 -4.99
CA THR A 124 17.80 -24.50 -3.67
C THR A 124 17.56 -26.00 -3.73
N LYS A 125 16.56 -26.47 -4.50
CA LYS A 125 16.29 -27.91 -4.69
C LYS A 125 17.44 -28.63 -5.41
N VAL A 126 18.06 -28.01 -6.42
CA VAL A 126 19.22 -28.56 -7.15
C VAL A 126 20.48 -28.61 -6.26
N SER A 127 20.74 -27.58 -5.46
CA SER A 127 21.88 -27.57 -4.51
C SER A 127 21.77 -28.61 -3.39
N HIS A 128 20.55 -29.03 -3.06
CA HIS A 128 20.30 -30.10 -2.09
C HIS A 128 20.39 -31.48 -2.74
N LEU A 129 20.10 -31.62 -4.04
CA LEU A 129 20.24 -32.86 -4.82
C LEU A 129 21.69 -33.17 -5.19
N SER A 130 22.55 -32.17 -5.42
CA SER A 130 23.99 -32.36 -5.68
C SER A 130 24.82 -32.68 -4.43
N ARG A 131 24.18 -32.84 -3.27
CA ARG A 131 24.81 -33.31 -2.02
C ARG A 131 24.58 -34.81 -1.77
N TRP A 132 23.71 -35.44 -2.57
CA TRP A 132 23.34 -36.86 -2.49
C TRP A 132 23.61 -37.64 -3.78
N VAL A 133 24.36 -37.03 -4.72
CA VAL A 133 24.99 -37.67 -5.89
C VAL A 133 26.49 -37.39 -5.80
#